data_AF-A0A4Y7JLM2-F1
#
_entry.id   AF-A0A4Y7JLM2-F1
#
_cell.length_a   1.000
_cell.length_b   1.000
_cell.length_c   1.000
_cell.angle_alpha   90.00
_cell.angle_beta   90.00
_cell.angle_gamma   90.00
#
_symmetry.space_group_name_H-M   'P 1'
#
loop_
_entity.id
_entity.type
_entity.pdbx_description
1 polymer ?
#
loop_
_entity_poly.entity_id
_entity_poly.type
_entity_poly.pdbx_seq_one_letter_code
_entity_poly.pdbx_strand_id
1 'polypeptide(L)'
;MTTTTRSLNDNKLLDYTLRSYSHYISGEDDEVDALDDEFIKKLESERMSVENKVKLLLEEITELEKKIESLRSAPSAREVLEKEKSMLEEDIKKFHAIINEYTSRIEMVDNELKVKEKELDAKVEENRRICEENDELKKRIEAQTVNMRDADRMKKELQAIERDITEAEVERSAWEEKAWDLDSQISHKFKELENLSIDCNQAIRRLKLGNEYQYLLNPKGSTPMDVLGIDYKTLKVALNALSEDIKKSSVAKFEELIFLQQQSTENAAKLEAKRNHLVELQSKIDMLESHLSLMRKESEDFTSKCAVEAKRMSEEVERERHNVEMMEREAEEFVKISKTKLQFTIKQQEEEIQMCARELLSLVDSVSKYKEHMESIISDTALSETVEAVASAFEGSLPAGLGTSGAIQSHEQDPNMQARSTDTQPSK
;
A
#
# COMPACT_ATOMS: atom_id res chain seq x y z
N MET A 1 8.40 -87.97 -58.43
CA MET A 1 9.19 -89.21 -58.41
C MET A 1 9.25 -89.75 -59.82
N THR A 2 10.27 -89.36 -60.55
CA THR A 2 10.59 -89.89 -61.87
C THR A 2 12.02 -90.39 -61.77
N THR A 3 12.11 -91.66 -61.41
CA THR A 3 13.34 -92.40 -61.20
C THR A 3 13.91 -92.73 -62.57
N THR A 4 14.71 -91.83 -63.14
CA THR A 4 15.49 -92.14 -64.34
C THR A 4 16.66 -92.99 -63.90
N THR A 5 16.53 -94.29 -64.18
CA THR A 5 17.57 -95.31 -64.16
C THR A 5 18.80 -94.80 -64.91
N ARG A 6 19.79 -94.34 -64.15
CA ARG A 6 21.09 -93.90 -64.63
C ARG A 6 21.83 -95.11 -65.16
N SER A 7 21.78 -95.26 -66.48
CA SER A 7 22.56 -96.24 -67.23
C SER A 7 24.04 -96.10 -66.85
N LEU A 8 24.71 -97.24 -66.66
CA LEU A 8 26.14 -97.34 -66.34
C LEU A 8 27.04 -96.59 -67.35
N ASN A 9 26.51 -96.21 -68.52
CA ASN A 9 27.16 -95.35 -69.52
C ASN A 9 27.34 -93.88 -69.11
N ASP A 10 26.63 -93.39 -68.10
CA ASP A 10 26.74 -91.99 -67.65
C ASP A 10 27.75 -91.80 -66.51
N ASN A 11 28.39 -92.89 -66.07
CA ASN A 11 29.41 -92.78 -65.05
C ASN A 11 30.72 -92.41 -65.73
N LYS A 12 30.86 -91.13 -66.10
CA LYS A 12 32.06 -90.54 -66.73
C LYS A 12 33.33 -90.91 -65.96
N LEU A 13 33.23 -91.03 -64.63
CA LEU A 13 34.30 -91.49 -63.76
C LEU A 13 34.66 -92.96 -64.01
N LEU A 14 33.67 -93.83 -64.23
CA LEU A 14 33.88 -95.25 -64.53
C LEU A 14 34.51 -95.45 -65.91
N ASP A 15 34.09 -94.70 -66.93
CA ASP A 15 34.71 -94.70 -68.27
C ASP A 15 36.16 -94.20 -68.22
N TYR A 16 36.41 -93.10 -67.50
CA TYR A 16 37.76 -92.61 -67.22
C TYR A 16 38.62 -93.67 -66.52
N THR A 17 38.07 -94.33 -65.48
CA THR A 17 38.77 -95.38 -64.72
C THR A 17 39.13 -96.56 -65.63
N LEU A 18 38.21 -97.02 -66.47
CA LEU A 18 38.44 -98.15 -67.37
C LEU A 18 39.49 -97.86 -68.43
N ARG A 19 39.50 -96.64 -68.98
CA ARG A 19 40.50 -96.20 -69.98
C ARG A 19 41.87 -96.01 -69.34
N SER A 20 41.93 -95.34 -68.20
CA SER A 20 43.17 -95.16 -67.42
C SER A 20 43.83 -96.50 -67.09
N TYR A 21 43.06 -97.48 -66.59
CA TYR A 21 43.57 -98.83 -66.35
C TYR A 21 44.02 -99.56 -67.63
N SER A 22 43.35 -99.34 -68.77
CA SER A 22 43.72 -99.97 -70.03
C SER A 22 45.04 -99.42 -70.58
N HIS A 23 45.26 -98.11 -70.50
CA HIS A 23 46.53 -97.47 -70.89
C HIS A 23 47.66 -97.86 -69.93
N TYR A 24 47.40 -97.89 -68.61
CA TYR A 24 48.36 -98.34 -67.61
C TYR A 24 48.84 -99.78 -67.82
N ILE A 25 47.92 -100.73 -68.09
CA ILE A 25 48.28 -102.13 -68.37
C ILE A 25 49.11 -102.26 -69.66
N SER A 26 48.88 -101.38 -70.63
CA SER A 26 49.60 -101.38 -71.91
C SER A 26 50.96 -100.67 -71.83
N GLY A 27 51.28 -100.01 -70.71
CA GLY A 27 52.52 -99.27 -70.49
C GLY A 27 52.58 -97.92 -71.21
N GLU A 28 51.42 -97.32 -71.50
CA GLU A 28 51.28 -96.03 -72.20
C GLU A 28 51.03 -94.90 -71.17
N ASP A 29 52.03 -94.57 -70.35
CA ASP A 29 51.87 -93.62 -69.23
C ASP A 29 51.53 -92.18 -69.68
N ASP A 30 52.09 -91.70 -70.80
CA ASP A 30 51.78 -90.37 -71.35
C ASP A 30 50.29 -90.21 -71.71
N GLU A 31 49.63 -91.30 -72.11
CA GLU A 31 48.19 -91.31 -72.45
C GLU A 31 47.31 -91.26 -71.18
N VAL A 32 47.81 -91.77 -70.05
CA VAL A 32 47.11 -91.67 -68.75
C VAL A 32 47.13 -90.23 -68.26
N ASP A 33 48.28 -89.56 -68.27
CA ASP A 33 48.40 -88.15 -67.84
C ASP A 33 47.53 -87.23 -68.71
N ALA A 34 47.49 -87.47 -70.03
CA ALA A 34 46.62 -86.73 -70.94
C ALA A 34 45.14 -86.94 -70.61
N LEU A 35 44.74 -88.18 -70.29
CA LEU A 35 43.38 -88.53 -69.90
C LEU A 35 42.98 -87.89 -68.56
N ASP A 36 43.89 -87.83 -67.59
CA ASP A 36 43.70 -87.21 -66.27
C ASP A 36 43.47 -85.69 -66.40
N ASP A 37 44.33 -85.02 -67.16
CA ASP A 37 44.22 -83.59 -67.45
C ASP A 37 42.91 -83.26 -68.19
N GLU A 38 42.52 -84.10 -69.16
CA GLU A 38 41.23 -83.94 -69.85
C GLU A 38 40.07 -84.10 -68.87
N PHE A 39 40.12 -85.11 -67.99
CA PHE A 39 39.05 -85.41 -67.05
C PHE A 39 38.91 -84.31 -65.97
N ILE A 40 40.02 -83.79 -65.43
CA ILE A 40 40.01 -82.68 -64.46
C ILE A 40 39.50 -81.40 -65.13
N LYS A 41 40.01 -81.03 -66.31
CA LYS A 41 39.51 -79.85 -67.05
C LYS A 41 38.01 -79.95 -67.29
N LYS A 42 37.51 -81.15 -67.62
CA LYS A 42 36.09 -81.40 -67.79
C LYS A 42 35.31 -81.22 -66.50
N LEU A 43 35.77 -81.79 -65.37
CA LEU A 43 35.11 -81.60 -64.07
C LEU A 43 35.11 -80.14 -63.60
N GLU A 44 36.21 -79.41 -63.78
CA GLU A 44 36.27 -78.00 -63.42
C GLU A 44 35.38 -77.14 -64.32
N SER A 45 35.32 -77.44 -65.62
CA SER A 45 34.38 -76.79 -66.53
C SER A 45 32.93 -77.06 -66.14
N GLU A 46 32.61 -78.28 -65.69
CA GLU A 46 31.29 -78.65 -65.20
C GLU A 46 30.97 -77.96 -63.87
N ARG A 47 31.91 -77.89 -62.93
CA ARG A 47 31.80 -77.15 -61.65
C ARG A 47 31.51 -75.67 -61.90
N MET A 48 32.33 -75.03 -62.73
CA MET A 48 32.17 -73.61 -63.11
C MET A 48 30.82 -73.38 -63.79
N SER A 49 30.39 -74.30 -64.67
CA SER A 49 29.05 -74.27 -65.29
C SER A 49 27.93 -74.36 -64.24
N VAL A 50 28.05 -75.24 -63.25
CA VAL A 50 27.04 -75.38 -62.19
C VAL A 50 27.04 -74.16 -61.26
N GLU A 51 28.20 -73.66 -60.85
CA GLU A 51 28.30 -72.49 -59.98
C GLU A 51 27.72 -71.24 -60.64
N ASN A 52 28.00 -71.04 -61.94
CA ASN A 52 27.37 -69.98 -62.71
C ASN A 52 25.85 -70.16 -62.82
N LYS A 53 25.36 -71.39 -63.01
CA LYS A 53 23.91 -71.66 -62.97
C LYS A 53 23.30 -71.33 -61.61
N VAL A 54 23.98 -71.65 -60.51
CA VAL A 54 23.51 -71.34 -59.16
C VAL A 54 23.48 -69.83 -58.92
N LYS A 55 24.50 -69.09 -59.35
CA LYS A 55 24.50 -67.61 -59.26
C LYS A 55 23.36 -67.00 -60.05
N LEU A 56 23.15 -67.44 -61.30
CA LEU A 56 22.03 -67.00 -62.13
C LEU A 56 20.68 -67.29 -61.46
N LEU A 57 20.51 -68.47 -60.87
CA LEU A 57 19.28 -68.82 -60.14
C LEU A 57 19.08 -67.98 -58.87
N LEU A 58 20.15 -67.63 -58.15
CA LEU A 58 20.04 -66.76 -56.99
C LEU A 58 19.68 -65.32 -57.39
N GLU A 59 20.28 -64.80 -58.45
CA GLU A 59 19.90 -63.50 -59.02
C GLU A 59 18.44 -63.53 -59.46
N GLU A 60 17.99 -64.59 -60.14
CA GLU A 60 16.59 -64.78 -60.52
C GLU A 60 15.66 -64.84 -59.30
N ILE A 61 16.02 -65.54 -58.23
CA ILE A 61 15.25 -65.57 -56.98
C ILE A 61 15.14 -64.17 -56.38
N THR A 62 16.25 -63.43 -56.28
CA THR A 62 16.21 -62.06 -55.71
C THR A 62 15.38 -61.10 -56.56
N GLU A 63 15.41 -61.25 -57.89
CA GLU A 63 14.56 -60.47 -58.79
C GLU A 63 13.09 -60.86 -58.64
N LEU A 64 12.78 -62.14 -58.49
CA LEU A 64 11.44 -62.64 -58.24
C LEU A 64 10.90 -62.18 -56.87
N GLU A 65 11.71 -62.19 -55.81
CA GLU A 65 11.32 -61.68 -54.50
C GLU A 65 11.03 -60.18 -54.54
N LYS A 66 11.89 -59.40 -55.21
CA LYS A 66 11.65 -57.96 -55.43
C LYS A 66 10.37 -57.72 -56.22
N LYS A 67 10.09 -58.56 -57.22
CA LYS A 67 8.84 -58.52 -58.00
C LYS A 67 7.63 -58.83 -57.14
N ILE A 68 7.70 -59.84 -56.27
CA ILE A 68 6.63 -60.19 -55.32
C ILE A 68 6.35 -59.02 -54.37
N GLU A 69 7.39 -58.40 -53.80
CA GLU A 69 7.20 -57.27 -52.88
C GLU A 69 6.58 -56.05 -53.59
N SER A 70 7.02 -55.75 -54.82
CA SER A 70 6.40 -54.68 -55.64
C SER A 70 4.91 -54.93 -55.93
N LEU A 71 4.52 -56.20 -56.14
CA LEU A 71 3.13 -56.59 -56.35
C LEU A 71 2.29 -56.54 -55.07
N ARG A 72 2.91 -56.62 -53.88
CA ARG A 72 2.24 -56.48 -52.58
C ARG A 72 2.05 -55.02 -52.16
N SER A 73 3.04 -54.17 -52.41
CA SER A 73 2.97 -52.75 -52.02
C SER A 73 2.11 -51.90 -52.96
N ALA A 74 1.97 -52.31 -54.22
CA ALA A 74 1.10 -51.61 -55.16
C ALA A 74 -0.37 -51.97 -54.91
N PRO A 75 -1.30 -50.99 -54.88
CA PRO A 75 -2.72 -51.27 -54.96
C PRO A 75 -2.97 -52.17 -56.16
N SER A 76 -3.63 -53.31 -55.94
CA SER A 76 -3.86 -54.24 -57.04
C SER A 76 -4.61 -53.53 -58.16
N ALA A 77 -4.26 -53.81 -59.42
CA ALA A 77 -4.99 -53.24 -60.57
C ALA A 77 -6.51 -53.47 -60.44
N ARG A 78 -6.90 -54.57 -59.80
CA ARG A 78 -8.28 -54.89 -59.44
C ARG A 78 -8.90 -53.89 -58.46
N GLU A 79 -8.21 -53.49 -57.40
CA GLU A 79 -8.74 -52.52 -56.43
C GLU A 79 -8.91 -51.12 -57.05
N VAL A 80 -7.97 -50.72 -57.91
CA VAL A 80 -8.09 -49.46 -58.68
C VAL A 80 -9.29 -49.52 -59.62
N LEU A 81 -9.44 -50.63 -60.36
CA LEU A 81 -10.58 -50.85 -61.25
C LEU A 81 -11.92 -50.98 -60.50
N GLU A 82 -11.95 -51.56 -59.30
CA GLU A 82 -13.15 -51.63 -58.47
C GLU A 82 -13.59 -50.25 -57.96
N LYS A 83 -12.63 -49.39 -57.57
CA LYS A 83 -12.92 -47.99 -57.22
C LYS A 83 -13.43 -47.21 -58.43
N GLU A 84 -12.78 -47.36 -59.59
CA GLU A 84 -13.22 -46.73 -60.84
C GLU A 84 -14.61 -47.20 -61.24
N LYS A 85 -14.87 -48.51 -61.17
CA LYS A 85 -16.20 -49.09 -61.40
C LYS A 85 -17.26 -48.52 -60.45
N SER A 86 -16.95 -48.39 -59.16
CA SER A 86 -17.90 -47.80 -58.19
C SER A 86 -18.22 -46.35 -58.52
N MET A 87 -17.22 -45.54 -58.91
CA MET A 87 -17.44 -44.16 -59.33
C MET A 87 -18.30 -44.09 -60.60
N LEU A 88 -18.03 -44.94 -61.59
CA LEU A 88 -18.82 -45.02 -62.82
C LEU A 88 -20.25 -45.50 -62.55
N GLU A 89 -20.47 -46.44 -61.63
CA GLU A 89 -21.81 -46.87 -61.22
C GLU A 89 -22.59 -45.75 -60.52
N GLU A 90 -21.94 -44.93 -59.71
CA GLU A 90 -22.55 -43.73 -59.13
C GLU A 90 -22.93 -42.71 -60.20
N ASP A 91 -22.05 -42.47 -61.18
CA ASP A 91 -22.33 -41.56 -62.27
C ASP A 91 -23.45 -42.08 -63.18
N ILE A 92 -23.50 -43.39 -63.45
CA ILE A 92 -24.62 -44.04 -64.13
C ILE A 92 -25.92 -43.80 -63.36
N LYS A 93 -25.93 -43.92 -62.02
CA LYS A 93 -27.13 -43.62 -61.22
C LYS A 93 -27.53 -42.15 -61.33
N LYS A 94 -26.57 -41.22 -61.31
CA LYS A 94 -26.84 -39.78 -61.52
C LYS A 94 -27.45 -39.52 -62.90
N PHE A 95 -26.89 -40.11 -63.96
CA PHE A 95 -27.44 -39.97 -65.31
C PHE A 95 -28.83 -40.56 -65.42
N HIS A 96 -29.11 -41.74 -64.84
CA HIS A 96 -30.46 -42.30 -64.82
C HIS A 96 -31.45 -41.40 -64.07
N ALA A 97 -31.04 -40.78 -62.96
CA ALA A 97 -31.89 -39.83 -62.24
C ALA A 97 -32.23 -38.61 -63.11
N ILE A 98 -31.23 -38.03 -63.79
CA ILE A 98 -31.41 -36.90 -64.71
C ILE A 98 -32.30 -37.29 -65.89
N ILE A 99 -32.07 -38.48 -66.48
CA ILE A 99 -32.89 -38.98 -67.60
C ILE A 99 -34.34 -39.17 -67.14
N ASN A 100 -34.58 -39.72 -65.96
CA ASN A 100 -35.94 -39.89 -65.43
C ASN A 100 -36.63 -38.53 -65.18
N GLU A 101 -35.91 -37.56 -64.64
CA GLU A 101 -36.42 -36.20 -64.46
C GLU A 101 -36.80 -35.56 -65.81
N TYR A 102 -35.90 -35.61 -66.79
CA TYR A 102 -36.20 -35.09 -68.13
C TYR A 102 -37.32 -35.86 -68.82
N THR A 103 -37.38 -37.18 -68.67
CA THR A 103 -38.46 -38.00 -69.24
C THR A 103 -39.81 -37.61 -68.62
N SER A 104 -39.87 -37.46 -67.29
CA SER A 104 -41.08 -36.98 -66.60
C SER A 104 -41.45 -35.56 -67.03
N ARG A 105 -40.48 -34.66 -67.20
CA ARG A 105 -40.73 -33.30 -67.69
C ARG A 105 -41.24 -33.30 -69.13
N ILE A 106 -40.69 -34.15 -70.00
CA ILE A 106 -41.12 -34.32 -71.39
C ILE A 106 -42.56 -34.83 -71.40
N GLU A 107 -42.90 -35.86 -70.63
CA GLU A 107 -44.27 -36.39 -70.54
C GLU A 107 -45.25 -35.34 -70.03
N MET A 108 -44.87 -34.55 -69.03
CA MET A 108 -45.72 -33.47 -68.51
C MET A 108 -45.96 -32.39 -69.57
N VAL A 109 -44.91 -31.95 -70.27
CA VAL A 109 -45.01 -30.95 -71.35
C VAL A 109 -45.80 -31.51 -72.53
N ASP A 110 -45.61 -32.77 -72.90
CA ASP A 110 -46.36 -33.44 -73.98
C ASP A 110 -47.86 -33.54 -73.64
N ASN A 111 -48.20 -33.87 -72.39
CA ASN A 111 -49.59 -33.87 -71.94
C ASN A 111 -50.20 -32.46 -71.94
N GLU A 112 -49.45 -31.45 -71.48
CA GLU A 112 -49.88 -30.06 -71.53
C GLU A 112 -50.08 -29.58 -72.98
N LEU A 113 -49.16 -29.94 -73.88
CA LEU A 113 -49.24 -29.64 -75.31
C LEU A 113 -50.48 -30.30 -75.92
N LYS A 114 -50.74 -31.58 -75.65
CA LYS A 114 -51.96 -32.26 -76.11
C LYS A 114 -53.25 -31.60 -75.60
N VAL A 115 -53.25 -31.11 -74.36
CA VAL A 115 -54.39 -30.33 -73.83
C VAL A 115 -54.54 -29.02 -74.58
N LYS A 116 -53.43 -28.31 -74.82
CA LYS A 116 -53.43 -27.05 -75.57
C LYS A 116 -53.80 -27.22 -77.04
N GLU A 117 -53.41 -28.32 -77.68
CA GLU A 117 -53.79 -28.66 -79.04
C GLU A 117 -55.30 -28.93 -79.13
N LYS A 118 -55.88 -29.68 -78.19
CA LYS A 118 -57.34 -29.85 -78.11
C LYS A 118 -58.08 -28.55 -77.83
N GLU A 119 -57.54 -27.70 -76.94
CA GLU A 119 -58.10 -26.35 -76.68
C GLU A 119 -58.02 -25.47 -77.94
N LEU A 120 -56.91 -25.55 -78.67
CA LEU A 120 -56.71 -24.83 -79.92
C LEU A 120 -57.66 -25.33 -81.00
N ASP A 121 -57.80 -26.63 -81.20
CA ASP A 121 -58.75 -27.23 -82.15
C ASP A 121 -60.18 -26.83 -81.83
N ALA A 122 -60.56 -26.86 -80.54
CA ALA A 122 -61.87 -26.39 -80.10
C ALA A 122 -62.06 -24.89 -80.41
N LYS A 123 -61.04 -24.06 -80.17
CA LYS A 123 -61.07 -22.63 -80.51
C LYS A 123 -61.06 -22.38 -82.02
N VAL A 124 -60.38 -23.21 -82.81
CA VAL A 124 -60.36 -23.11 -84.28
C VAL A 124 -61.74 -23.47 -84.82
N GLU A 125 -62.39 -24.50 -84.28
CA GLU A 125 -63.73 -24.92 -84.67
C GLU A 125 -64.80 -23.93 -84.20
N GLU A 126 -64.65 -23.37 -83.00
CA GLU A 126 -65.45 -22.24 -82.53
C GLU A 126 -65.24 -21.01 -83.40
N ASN A 127 -64.00 -20.64 -83.72
CA ASN A 127 -63.70 -19.54 -84.63
C ASN A 127 -64.27 -19.79 -86.02
N ARG A 128 -64.20 -21.02 -86.55
CA ARG A 128 -64.81 -21.39 -87.83
C ARG A 128 -66.32 -21.18 -87.78
N ARG A 129 -66.98 -21.66 -86.72
CA ARG A 129 -68.42 -21.43 -86.50
C ARG A 129 -68.75 -19.94 -86.36
N ILE A 130 -67.94 -19.18 -85.62
CA ILE A 130 -68.09 -17.72 -85.47
C ILE A 130 -67.87 -17.03 -86.81
N CYS A 131 -66.92 -17.48 -87.64
CA CYS A 131 -66.69 -16.93 -88.97
C CYS A 131 -67.85 -17.24 -89.91
N GLU A 132 -68.39 -18.45 -89.88
CA GLU A 132 -69.57 -18.84 -90.65
C GLU A 132 -70.81 -18.07 -90.20
N GLU A 133 -71.04 -17.96 -88.89
CA GLU A 133 -72.11 -17.15 -88.32
C GLU A 133 -71.89 -15.67 -88.65
N ASN A 134 -70.67 -15.15 -88.58
CA ASN A 134 -70.35 -13.78 -88.98
C ASN A 134 -70.54 -13.55 -90.48
N ASP A 135 -70.21 -14.51 -91.33
CA ASP A 135 -70.44 -14.41 -92.77
C ASP A 135 -71.94 -14.49 -93.09
N GLU A 136 -72.70 -15.31 -92.37
CA GLU A 136 -74.16 -15.33 -92.44
C GLU A 136 -74.78 -14.04 -91.91
N LEU A 137 -74.31 -13.52 -90.77
CA LEU A 137 -74.72 -12.25 -90.18
C LEU A 137 -74.34 -11.12 -91.12
N LYS A 138 -73.16 -11.14 -91.74
CA LYS A 138 -72.71 -10.17 -92.72
C LYS A 138 -73.57 -10.24 -93.98
N LYS A 139 -73.88 -11.42 -94.52
CA LYS A 139 -74.84 -11.58 -95.62
C LYS A 139 -76.24 -11.08 -95.23
N ARG A 140 -76.68 -11.34 -94.00
CA ARG A 140 -77.96 -10.82 -93.45
C ARG A 140 -77.91 -9.30 -93.29
N ILE A 141 -76.80 -8.73 -92.82
CA ILE A 141 -76.55 -7.28 -92.64
C ILE A 141 -76.40 -6.60 -94.00
N GLU A 142 -75.78 -7.22 -95.00
CA GLU A 142 -75.65 -6.70 -96.37
C GLU A 142 -76.98 -6.79 -97.12
N ALA A 143 -77.78 -7.84 -96.87
CA ALA A 143 -79.14 -7.96 -97.35
C ALA A 143 -80.11 -6.99 -96.64
N GLN A 144 -79.80 -6.63 -95.39
CA GLN A 144 -80.43 -5.51 -94.70
C GLN A 144 -79.89 -4.21 -95.30
N THR A 145 -80.75 -3.37 -95.86
CA THR A 145 -80.33 -2.00 -96.17
C THR A 145 -79.93 -1.32 -94.87
N VAL A 146 -78.64 -0.96 -94.70
CA VAL A 146 -78.09 -0.32 -93.49
C VAL A 146 -79.05 0.77 -93.03
N ASN A 147 -79.76 0.47 -91.95
CA ASN A 147 -80.61 1.46 -91.33
C ASN A 147 -79.66 2.44 -90.64
N MET A 148 -79.53 3.64 -91.20
CA MET A 148 -78.67 4.70 -90.69
C MET A 148 -78.87 4.92 -89.17
N ARG A 149 -80.09 4.66 -88.67
CA ARG A 149 -80.43 4.70 -87.25
C ARG A 149 -79.67 3.70 -86.37
N ASP A 150 -79.41 2.48 -86.86
CA ASP A 150 -78.74 1.43 -86.07
C ASP A 150 -77.22 1.61 -86.05
N ALA A 151 -76.62 2.06 -87.16
CA ALA A 151 -75.21 2.47 -87.19
C ALA A 151 -74.95 3.66 -86.25
N ASP A 152 -75.87 4.63 -86.21
CA ASP A 152 -75.81 5.74 -85.26
C ASP A 152 -75.98 5.28 -83.81
N ARG A 153 -76.81 4.27 -83.55
CA ARG A 153 -76.95 3.69 -82.21
C ARG A 153 -75.65 3.01 -81.76
N MET A 154 -75.07 2.15 -82.59
CA MET A 154 -73.82 1.45 -82.25
C MET A 154 -72.66 2.42 -82.06
N LYS A 155 -72.58 3.47 -82.88
CA LYS A 155 -71.61 4.55 -82.71
C LYS A 155 -71.78 5.26 -81.36
N LYS A 156 -73.01 5.51 -80.91
CA LYS A 156 -73.28 6.11 -79.60
C LYS A 156 -72.90 5.18 -78.44
N GLU A 157 -73.16 3.88 -78.56
CA GLU A 157 -72.80 2.89 -77.54
C GLU A 157 -71.28 2.70 -77.44
N LEU A 158 -70.55 2.62 -78.57
CA LEU A 158 -69.08 2.60 -78.57
C LEU A 158 -68.50 3.86 -77.93
N GLN A 159 -69.04 5.03 -78.28
CA GLN A 159 -68.62 6.29 -77.64
C GLN A 159 -68.96 6.33 -76.14
N ALA A 160 -70.01 5.65 -75.68
CA ALA A 160 -70.31 5.55 -74.25
C ALA A 160 -69.26 4.68 -73.54
N ILE A 161 -68.93 3.51 -74.10
CA ILE A 161 -67.90 2.62 -73.55
C ILE A 161 -66.52 3.29 -73.56
N GLU A 162 -66.16 4.00 -74.63
CA GLU A 162 -64.91 4.76 -74.69
C GLU A 162 -64.85 5.81 -73.57
N ARG A 163 -65.96 6.54 -73.31
CA ARG A 163 -66.03 7.48 -72.19
C ARG A 163 -65.85 6.77 -70.85
N ASP A 164 -66.56 5.66 -70.62
CA ASP A 164 -66.48 4.89 -69.38
C ASP A 164 -65.06 4.36 -69.13
N ILE A 165 -64.37 3.89 -70.18
CA ILE A 165 -62.95 3.47 -70.10
C ILE A 165 -62.07 4.65 -69.71
N THR A 166 -62.20 5.79 -70.38
CA THR A 166 -61.38 6.97 -70.04
C THR A 166 -61.65 7.47 -68.62
N GLU A 167 -62.90 7.42 -68.16
CA GLU A 167 -63.26 7.78 -66.79
C GLU A 167 -62.62 6.83 -65.78
N ALA A 168 -62.71 5.51 -66.01
CA ALA A 168 -62.07 4.51 -65.16
C ALA A 168 -60.53 4.64 -65.13
N GLU A 169 -59.89 4.99 -66.25
CA GLU A 169 -58.45 5.24 -66.31
C GLU A 169 -58.04 6.49 -65.54
N VAL A 170 -58.85 7.56 -65.59
CA VAL A 170 -58.64 8.77 -64.79
C VAL A 170 -58.81 8.46 -63.30
N GLU A 171 -59.83 7.70 -62.92
CA GLU A 171 -60.02 7.27 -61.53
C GLU A 171 -58.86 6.40 -61.04
N ARG A 172 -58.39 5.44 -61.85
CA ARG A 172 -57.23 4.60 -61.52
C ARG A 172 -55.98 5.45 -61.28
N SER A 173 -55.70 6.38 -62.19
CA SER A 173 -54.55 7.29 -62.10
C SER A 173 -54.61 8.15 -60.83
N ALA A 174 -55.81 8.65 -60.48
CA ALA A 174 -56.02 9.41 -59.24
C ALA A 174 -55.81 8.55 -57.97
N TRP A 175 -56.14 7.25 -58.01
CA TRP A 175 -55.86 6.32 -56.91
C TRP A 175 -54.38 5.94 -56.82
N GLU A 176 -53.70 5.78 -57.95
CA GLU A 176 -52.25 5.54 -58.02
C GLU A 176 -51.47 6.73 -57.44
N GLU A 177 -51.85 7.96 -57.79
CA GLU A 177 -51.24 9.18 -57.23
C GLU A 177 -51.42 9.25 -55.71
N LYS A 178 -52.64 9.00 -55.21
CA LYS A 178 -52.91 8.95 -53.76
C LYS A 178 -52.10 7.86 -53.06
N ALA A 179 -51.98 6.68 -53.66
CA ALA A 179 -51.19 5.58 -53.10
C ALA A 179 -49.70 5.95 -53.03
N TRP A 180 -49.18 6.60 -54.08
CA TRP A 180 -47.81 7.07 -54.12
C TRP A 180 -47.52 8.16 -53.09
N ASP A 181 -48.42 9.14 -52.94
CA ASP A 181 -48.31 10.19 -51.92
C ASP A 181 -48.32 9.62 -50.50
N LEU A 182 -49.16 8.61 -50.24
CA LEU A 182 -49.19 7.93 -48.94
C LEU A 182 -47.90 7.14 -48.69
N ASP A 183 -47.40 6.40 -49.68
CA ASP A 183 -46.15 5.64 -49.55
C ASP A 183 -44.93 6.55 -49.31
N SER A 184 -44.91 7.70 -49.99
CA SER A 184 -43.91 8.76 -49.81
C SER A 184 -43.96 9.35 -48.39
N GLN A 185 -45.16 9.65 -47.88
CA GLN A 185 -45.36 10.14 -46.51
C GLN A 185 -44.96 9.11 -45.46
N ILE A 186 -45.32 7.83 -45.65
CA ILE A 186 -44.93 6.73 -44.75
C ILE A 186 -43.42 6.59 -44.74
N SER A 187 -42.78 6.60 -45.91
CA SER A 187 -41.32 6.52 -46.04
C SER A 187 -40.61 7.67 -45.32
N HIS A 188 -41.11 8.90 -45.47
CA HIS A 188 -40.58 10.07 -44.77
C HIS A 188 -40.72 9.92 -43.24
N LYS A 189 -41.90 9.51 -42.77
CA LYS A 189 -42.17 9.31 -41.34
C LYS A 189 -41.36 8.17 -40.75
N PHE A 190 -41.13 7.09 -41.50
CA PHE A 190 -40.27 6.00 -41.07
C PHE A 190 -38.82 6.45 -40.90
N LYS A 191 -38.31 7.28 -41.81
CA LYS A 191 -36.96 7.85 -41.69
C LYS A 191 -36.82 8.82 -40.51
N GLU A 192 -37.84 9.63 -40.23
CA GLU A 192 -37.89 10.42 -38.99
C GLU A 192 -37.83 9.51 -37.75
N LEU A 193 -38.58 8.40 -37.77
CA LEU A 193 -38.61 7.43 -36.69
C LEU A 193 -37.27 6.71 -36.50
N GLU A 194 -36.55 6.38 -37.58
CA GLU A 194 -35.19 5.84 -37.55
C GLU A 194 -34.23 6.78 -36.82
N ASN A 195 -34.26 8.08 -37.16
CA ASN A 195 -33.42 9.08 -36.51
C ASN A 195 -33.75 9.18 -35.00
N LEU A 196 -35.04 9.25 -34.66
CA LEU A 196 -35.48 9.28 -33.26
C LEU A 196 -35.09 8.00 -32.49
N SER A 197 -35.20 6.84 -33.13
CA SER A 197 -34.78 5.56 -32.56
C SER A 197 -33.28 5.54 -32.26
N ILE A 198 -32.46 6.07 -33.17
CA ILE A 198 -31.01 6.22 -32.95
C ILE A 198 -30.74 7.11 -31.74
N ASP A 199 -31.37 8.28 -31.65
CA ASP A 199 -31.18 9.22 -30.54
C ASP A 199 -31.63 8.60 -29.20
N CYS A 200 -32.80 7.95 -29.18
CA CYS A 200 -33.29 7.23 -28.00
C CYS A 200 -32.31 6.11 -27.58
N ASN A 201 -31.83 5.30 -28.52
CA ASN A 201 -30.89 4.22 -28.24
C ASN A 201 -29.54 4.74 -27.71
N GLN A 202 -29.07 5.89 -28.21
CA GLN A 202 -27.90 6.54 -27.64
C GLN A 202 -28.14 6.99 -26.20
N ALA A 203 -29.30 7.58 -25.90
CA ALA A 203 -29.67 7.98 -24.55
C ALA A 203 -29.75 6.77 -23.59
N ILE A 204 -30.36 5.66 -24.03
CA ILE A 204 -30.45 4.40 -23.28
C ILE A 204 -29.06 3.85 -22.94
N ARG A 205 -28.11 3.91 -23.88
CA ARG A 205 -26.71 3.52 -23.61
C ARG A 205 -26.01 4.44 -22.61
N ARG A 206 -26.24 5.76 -22.69
CA ARG A 206 -25.71 6.73 -21.70
C ARG A 206 -26.26 6.48 -20.31
N LEU A 207 -27.53 6.11 -20.21
CA LEU A 207 -28.21 5.75 -18.95
C LEU A 207 -27.89 4.32 -18.47
N LYS A 208 -27.21 3.51 -19.29
CA LYS A 208 -26.84 2.11 -19.00
C LYS A 208 -28.02 1.22 -18.60
N LEU A 209 -29.19 1.45 -19.21
CA LEU A 209 -30.42 0.69 -18.90
C LEU A 209 -30.41 -0.75 -19.41
N GLY A 210 -29.44 -1.14 -20.25
CA GLY A 210 -29.34 -2.48 -20.83
C GLY A 210 -29.79 -2.55 -22.29
N ASN A 211 -29.48 -3.66 -22.97
CA ASN A 211 -29.79 -3.85 -24.39
C ASN A 211 -31.25 -4.25 -24.65
N GLU A 212 -31.95 -4.74 -23.64
CA GLU A 212 -33.36 -5.16 -23.71
C GLU A 212 -34.36 -4.01 -23.96
N TYR A 213 -33.93 -2.77 -23.76
CA TYR A 213 -34.75 -1.58 -23.98
C TYR A 213 -34.41 -0.85 -25.29
N GLN A 214 -33.56 -1.42 -26.15
CA GLN A 214 -33.22 -0.76 -27.42
C GLN A 214 -34.39 -0.86 -28.41
N TYR A 215 -34.69 0.24 -29.08
CA TYR A 215 -35.63 0.27 -30.20
C TYR A 215 -35.00 -0.43 -31.41
N LEU A 216 -35.70 -1.43 -31.95
CA LEU A 216 -35.36 -2.11 -33.21
C LEU A 216 -36.52 -1.92 -34.17
N LEU A 217 -36.34 -1.04 -35.16
CA LEU A 217 -37.43 -0.69 -36.06
C LEU A 217 -37.71 -1.78 -37.09
N ASN A 218 -38.99 -2.10 -37.29
CA ASN A 218 -39.46 -3.02 -38.32
C ASN A 218 -40.38 -2.28 -39.32
N PRO A 219 -39.95 -2.08 -40.58
CA PRO A 219 -40.75 -1.38 -41.59
C PRO A 219 -41.99 -2.17 -42.02
N LYS A 220 -42.07 -3.48 -41.73
CA LYS A 220 -43.22 -4.34 -42.03
C LYS A 220 -44.16 -4.53 -40.83
N GLY A 221 -43.92 -3.82 -39.73
CA GLY A 221 -44.76 -3.93 -38.53
C GLY A 221 -46.17 -3.37 -38.77
N SER A 222 -47.20 -4.09 -38.32
CA SER A 222 -48.60 -3.64 -38.42
C SER A 222 -49.11 -3.02 -37.11
N THR A 223 -48.40 -3.21 -36.00
CA THR A 223 -48.70 -2.58 -34.70
C THR A 223 -47.53 -1.70 -34.23
N PRO A 224 -47.76 -0.70 -33.37
CA PRO A 224 -46.68 0.14 -32.84
C PRO A 224 -45.59 -0.67 -32.11
N MET A 225 -45.95 -1.76 -31.44
CA MET A 225 -44.99 -2.66 -30.79
C MET A 225 -44.15 -3.40 -31.83
N ASP A 226 -44.76 -3.91 -32.90
CA ASP A 226 -44.03 -4.58 -33.98
C ASP A 226 -43.09 -3.61 -34.70
N VAL A 227 -43.54 -2.37 -34.94
CA VAL A 227 -42.74 -1.33 -35.60
C VAL A 227 -41.57 -0.87 -34.73
N LEU A 228 -41.73 -0.77 -33.41
CA LEU A 228 -40.71 -0.25 -32.50
C LEU A 228 -39.80 -1.34 -31.87
N GLY A 229 -40.25 -2.59 -31.88
CA GLY A 229 -39.58 -3.74 -31.27
C GLY A 229 -39.69 -3.82 -29.74
N ILE A 230 -40.11 -2.74 -29.07
CA ILE A 230 -40.27 -2.66 -27.62
C ILE A 230 -41.55 -1.93 -27.21
N ASP A 231 -42.08 -2.26 -26.04
CA ASP A 231 -43.14 -1.48 -25.41
C ASP A 231 -42.55 -0.30 -24.62
N TYR A 232 -42.98 0.92 -24.95
CA TYR A 232 -42.65 2.13 -24.20
C TYR A 232 -43.02 2.02 -22.72
N LYS A 233 -44.07 1.26 -22.37
CA LYS A 233 -44.46 1.07 -20.96
C LYS A 233 -43.36 0.39 -20.15
N THR A 234 -42.69 -0.61 -20.74
CA THR A 234 -41.60 -1.34 -20.09
C THR A 234 -40.39 -0.43 -19.87
N LEU A 235 -40.01 0.37 -20.88
CA LEU A 235 -38.94 1.36 -20.75
C LEU A 235 -39.28 2.43 -19.70
N LYS A 236 -40.53 2.90 -19.65
CA LYS A 236 -40.99 3.88 -18.66
C LYS A 236 -40.85 3.35 -17.23
N VAL A 237 -41.17 2.08 -16.98
CA VAL A 237 -40.98 1.45 -15.67
C VAL A 237 -39.50 1.42 -15.28
N ALA A 238 -38.62 1.02 -16.21
CA ALA A 238 -37.18 0.98 -15.96
C ALA A 238 -36.59 2.37 -15.67
N LEU A 239 -37.02 3.40 -16.42
CA LEU A 239 -36.63 4.79 -16.20
C LEU A 239 -37.09 5.32 -14.83
N ASN A 240 -38.32 5.01 -14.42
CA ASN A 240 -38.84 5.41 -13.11
C ASN A 240 -38.04 4.74 -11.98
N ALA A 241 -37.72 3.45 -12.12
CA ALA A 241 -36.89 2.73 -11.15
C ALA A 241 -35.50 3.38 -11.03
N LEU A 242 -34.83 3.67 -12.16
CA LEU A 242 -33.53 4.36 -12.17
C LEU A 242 -33.62 5.74 -11.52
N SER A 243 -34.67 6.51 -11.80
CA SER A 243 -34.91 7.82 -11.19
C SER A 243 -35.06 7.73 -9.66
N GLU A 244 -35.85 6.77 -9.16
CA GLU A 244 -36.03 6.57 -7.72
C GLU A 244 -34.74 6.09 -7.05
N ASP A 245 -33.95 5.22 -7.68
CA ASP A 245 -32.65 4.79 -7.17
C ASP A 245 -31.66 5.97 -7.09
N ILE A 246 -31.63 6.83 -8.12
CA ILE A 246 -30.81 8.06 -8.10
C ILE A 246 -31.26 8.98 -6.98
N LYS A 247 -32.57 9.23 -6.82
CA LYS A 247 -33.10 10.06 -5.74
C LYS A 247 -32.71 9.49 -4.38
N LYS A 248 -32.94 8.20 -4.14
CA LYS A 248 -32.59 7.52 -2.89
C LYS A 248 -31.10 7.61 -2.59
N SER A 249 -30.25 7.36 -3.59
CA SER A 249 -28.80 7.49 -3.46
C SER A 249 -28.38 8.93 -3.16
N SER A 250 -29.00 9.91 -3.83
CA SER A 250 -28.70 11.33 -3.61
C SER A 250 -29.10 11.79 -2.21
N VAL A 251 -30.29 11.40 -1.72
CA VAL A 251 -30.77 11.70 -0.37
C VAL A 251 -29.84 11.09 0.67
N ALA A 252 -29.46 9.81 0.52
CA ALA A 252 -28.52 9.17 1.44
C ALA A 252 -27.16 9.90 1.49
N LYS A 253 -26.62 10.34 0.34
CA LYS A 253 -25.39 11.14 0.29
C LYS A 253 -25.56 12.52 0.92
N PHE A 254 -26.72 13.16 0.76
CA PHE A 254 -27.01 14.43 1.41
C PHE A 254 -27.12 14.29 2.93
N GLU A 255 -27.78 13.24 3.42
CA GLU A 255 -27.84 12.92 4.85
C GLU A 255 -26.44 12.66 5.43
N GLU A 256 -25.59 11.93 4.72
CA GLU A 256 -24.19 11.70 5.10
C GLU A 256 -23.40 13.03 5.14
N LEU A 257 -23.56 13.90 4.14
CA LEU A 257 -22.93 15.23 4.14
C LEU A 257 -23.40 16.10 5.31
N ILE A 258 -24.69 16.09 5.62
CA ILE A 258 -25.23 16.82 6.78
C ILE A 258 -24.64 16.29 8.09
N PHE A 259 -24.54 14.96 8.24
CA PHE A 259 -23.92 14.33 9.41
C PHE A 259 -22.45 14.73 9.55
N LEU A 260 -21.67 14.64 8.48
CA LEU A 260 -20.25 15.02 8.47
C LEU A 260 -20.07 16.52 8.77
N GLN A 261 -20.94 17.38 8.21
CA GLN A 261 -20.92 18.82 8.48
C GLN A 261 -21.20 19.10 9.97
N GLN A 262 -22.20 18.42 10.56
CA GLN A 262 -22.53 18.56 11.98
C GLN A 262 -21.39 18.05 12.88
N GLN A 263 -20.76 16.93 12.52
CA GLN A 263 -19.59 16.42 13.23
C GLN A 263 -18.40 17.40 13.13
N SER A 264 -18.19 18.02 11.97
CA SER A 264 -17.14 19.02 11.77
C SER A 264 -17.36 20.26 12.63
N THR A 265 -18.60 20.76 12.74
CA THR A 265 -18.91 21.94 13.57
C THR A 265 -18.75 21.62 15.06
N GLU A 266 -19.16 20.43 15.51
CA GLU A 266 -18.94 19.98 16.89
C GLU A 266 -17.44 19.85 17.22
N ASN A 267 -16.65 19.27 16.30
CA ASN A 267 -15.20 19.16 16.46
C ASN A 267 -14.52 20.53 16.48
N ALA A 268 -14.96 21.48 15.66
CA ALA A 268 -14.46 22.85 15.69
C ALA A 268 -14.76 23.54 17.04
N ALA A 269 -15.97 23.38 17.57
CA ALA A 269 -16.33 23.91 18.88
C ALA A 269 -15.49 23.29 20.01
N LYS A 270 -15.24 21.97 19.96
CA LYS A 270 -14.34 21.28 20.92
C LYS A 270 -12.89 21.78 20.81
N LEU A 271 -12.40 22.03 19.60
CA LEU A 271 -11.06 22.59 19.38
C LEU A 271 -10.96 24.01 19.95
N GLU A 272 -11.96 24.85 19.73
CA GLU A 272 -11.97 26.22 20.25
C GLU A 272 -12.03 26.25 21.78
N ALA A 273 -12.83 25.38 22.40
CA ALA A 273 -12.86 25.23 23.86
C ALA A 273 -11.49 24.82 24.42
N LYS A 274 -10.81 23.85 23.78
CA LYS A 274 -9.44 23.46 24.17
C LYS A 274 -8.44 24.59 23.96
N ARG A 275 -8.57 25.36 22.88
CA ARG A 275 -7.71 26.52 22.60
C ARG A 275 -7.85 27.59 23.68
N ASN A 276 -9.07 27.91 24.09
CA ASN A 276 -9.34 28.85 25.17
C ASN A 276 -8.73 28.38 26.49
N HIS A 277 -8.87 27.09 26.82
CA HIS A 277 -8.25 26.52 28.02
C HIS A 277 -6.71 26.59 27.99
N LEU A 278 -6.09 26.38 26.82
CA LEU A 278 -4.64 26.55 26.66
C LEU A 278 -4.21 28.00 26.90
N VAL A 279 -5.00 28.98 26.43
CA VAL A 279 -4.73 30.41 26.68
C VAL A 279 -4.82 30.74 28.17
N GLU A 280 -5.82 30.21 28.88
CA GLU A 280 -5.95 30.35 30.34
C GLU A 280 -4.74 29.75 31.08
N LEU A 281 -4.32 28.54 30.70
CA LEU A 281 -3.15 27.89 31.28
C LEU A 281 -1.87 28.68 31.00
N GLN A 282 -1.70 29.22 29.79
CA GLN A 282 -0.56 30.05 29.44
C GLN A 282 -0.52 31.32 30.30
N SER A 283 -1.65 32.01 30.46
CA SER A 283 -1.76 33.19 31.35
C SER A 283 -1.37 32.86 32.80
N LYS A 284 -1.76 31.68 33.29
CA LYS A 284 -1.36 31.21 34.63
C LYS A 284 0.13 30.92 34.71
N ILE A 285 0.74 30.34 33.69
CA ILE A 285 2.19 30.12 33.60
C ILE A 285 2.91 31.46 33.64
N ASP A 286 2.54 32.43 32.80
CA ASP A 286 3.17 33.75 32.74
C ASP A 286 3.09 34.49 34.09
N MET A 287 1.95 34.38 34.79
CA MET A 287 1.78 34.93 36.14
C MET A 287 2.71 34.26 37.16
N LEU A 288 2.83 32.92 37.14
CA LEU A 288 3.72 32.20 38.03
C LEU A 288 5.20 32.48 37.73
N GLU A 289 5.57 32.61 36.45
CA GLU A 289 6.93 32.99 36.04
C GLU A 289 7.29 34.39 36.53
N SER A 290 6.36 35.36 36.43
CA SER A 290 6.51 36.71 36.98
C SER A 290 6.69 36.67 38.50
N HIS A 291 5.87 35.91 39.22
CA HIS A 291 5.99 35.75 40.67
C HIS A 291 7.33 35.10 41.07
N LEU A 292 7.77 34.07 40.34
CA LEU A 292 9.08 33.43 40.57
C LEU A 292 10.24 34.40 40.30
N SER A 293 10.14 35.23 39.26
CA SER A 293 11.14 36.26 38.98
C SER A 293 11.22 37.30 40.09
N LEU A 294 10.08 37.71 40.66
CA LEU A 294 10.03 38.63 41.79
C LEU A 294 10.69 38.02 43.03
N MET A 295 10.26 36.82 43.42
CA MET A 295 10.82 36.11 44.58
C MET A 295 12.33 35.87 44.43
N ARG A 296 12.81 35.56 43.23
CA ARG A 296 14.24 35.41 42.94
C ARG A 296 14.98 36.72 43.21
N LYS A 297 14.48 37.84 42.69
CA LYS A 297 15.08 39.16 42.90
C LYS A 297 15.10 39.55 44.38
N GLU A 298 14.00 39.32 45.10
CA GLU A 298 13.94 39.56 46.54
C GLU A 298 14.95 38.71 47.32
N SER A 299 15.11 37.44 46.95
CA SER A 299 16.12 36.54 47.54
C SER A 299 17.55 37.00 47.24
N GLU A 300 17.83 37.46 46.02
CA GLU A 300 19.13 38.01 45.62
C GLU A 300 19.45 39.31 46.38
N ASP A 301 18.48 40.21 46.48
CA ASP A 301 18.58 41.46 47.25
C ASP A 301 18.80 41.18 48.75
N PHE A 302 18.08 40.21 49.32
CA PHE A 302 18.26 39.79 50.71
C PHE A 302 19.65 39.19 50.93
N THR A 303 20.09 38.30 50.04
CA THR A 303 21.42 37.68 50.09
C THR A 303 22.52 38.76 50.02
N SER A 304 22.37 39.74 49.13
CA SER A 304 23.28 40.88 49.00
C SER A 304 23.32 41.72 50.28
N LYS A 305 22.15 42.05 50.88
CA LYS A 305 22.07 42.75 52.17
C LYS A 305 22.76 41.98 53.29
N CYS A 306 22.49 40.68 53.43
CA CYS A 306 23.14 39.83 54.42
C CYS A 306 24.66 39.78 54.22
N ALA A 307 25.14 39.71 52.98
CA ALA A 307 26.58 39.74 52.68
C ALA A 307 27.23 41.08 53.08
N VAL A 308 26.57 42.20 52.78
CA VAL A 308 27.04 43.54 53.18
C VAL A 308 27.04 43.69 54.70
N GLU A 309 25.99 43.24 55.37
CA GLU A 309 25.89 43.30 56.83
C GLU A 309 26.92 42.39 57.51
N ALA A 310 27.12 41.16 57.03
CA ALA A 310 28.16 40.26 57.52
C ALA A 310 29.56 40.88 57.36
N LYS A 311 29.84 41.54 56.22
CA LYS A 311 31.09 42.26 56.00
C LYS A 311 31.26 43.42 56.98
N ARG A 312 30.21 44.24 57.17
CA ARG A 312 30.20 45.35 58.14
C ARG A 312 30.48 44.85 59.56
N MET A 313 29.81 43.79 59.99
CA MET A 313 30.02 43.19 61.30
C MET A 313 31.45 42.66 61.46
N SER A 314 32.00 41.99 60.45
CA SER A 314 33.39 41.54 60.47
C SER A 314 34.38 42.71 60.58
N GLU A 315 34.17 43.79 59.83
CA GLU A 315 35.00 45.01 59.90
C GLU A 315 34.87 45.71 61.28
N GLU A 316 33.69 45.68 61.89
CA GLU A 316 33.45 46.20 63.24
C GLU A 316 34.15 45.35 64.31
N VAL A 317 34.07 44.02 64.22
CA VAL A 317 34.78 43.10 65.11
C VAL A 317 36.30 43.28 65.00
N GLU A 318 36.85 43.41 63.79
CA GLU A 318 38.30 43.65 63.61
C GLU A 318 38.73 45.02 64.18
N ARG A 319 37.93 46.07 64.00
CA ARG A 319 38.20 47.38 64.63
C ARG A 319 38.17 47.30 66.16
N GLU A 320 37.15 46.64 66.72
CA GLU A 320 37.03 46.54 68.17
C GLU A 320 38.12 45.65 68.76
N ARG A 321 38.47 44.56 68.08
CA ARG A 321 39.65 43.74 68.42
C ARG A 321 40.91 44.58 68.46
N HIS A 322 41.14 45.42 67.46
CA HIS A 322 42.30 46.32 67.44
C HIS A 322 42.29 47.31 68.61
N ASN A 323 41.12 47.91 68.93
CA ASN A 323 40.97 48.80 70.08
C ASN A 323 41.30 48.10 71.40
N VAL A 324 40.78 46.89 71.60
CA VAL A 324 41.08 46.06 72.79
C VAL A 324 42.56 45.75 72.87
N GLU A 325 43.21 45.36 71.76
CA GLU A 325 44.66 45.13 71.70
C GLU A 325 45.48 46.41 72.01
N MET A 326 44.97 47.61 71.69
CA MET A 326 45.60 48.87 72.11
C MET A 326 45.45 49.12 73.61
N MET A 327 44.23 48.99 74.13
CA MET A 327 43.93 49.17 75.55
C MET A 327 44.69 48.17 76.43
N GLU A 328 44.82 46.92 75.98
CA GLU A 328 45.61 45.89 76.66
C GLU A 328 47.08 46.31 76.75
N ARG A 329 47.69 46.78 75.65
CA ARG A 329 49.05 47.32 75.66
C ARG A 329 49.21 48.53 76.58
N GLU A 330 48.27 49.47 76.56
CA GLU A 330 48.28 50.63 77.46
C GLU A 330 48.17 50.21 78.93
N ALA A 331 47.30 49.23 79.24
CA ALA A 331 47.14 48.67 80.58
C ALA A 331 48.40 47.93 81.03
N GLU A 332 49.02 47.11 80.17
CA GLU A 332 50.30 46.46 80.43
C GLU A 332 51.41 47.48 80.73
N GLU A 333 51.48 48.57 79.95
CA GLU A 333 52.44 49.64 80.15
C GLU A 333 52.17 50.36 81.49
N PHE A 334 50.92 50.66 81.83
CA PHE A 334 50.53 51.22 83.12
C PHE A 334 50.91 50.31 84.29
N VAL A 335 50.65 49.01 84.18
CA VAL A 335 51.06 48.01 85.18
C VAL A 335 52.58 47.97 85.32
N LYS A 336 53.32 48.03 84.21
CA LYS A 336 54.79 48.07 84.23
C LYS A 336 55.31 49.34 84.92
N ILE A 337 54.77 50.51 84.56
CA ILE A 337 55.12 51.80 85.16
C ILE A 337 54.81 51.79 86.66
N SER A 338 53.59 51.43 87.04
CA SER A 338 53.18 51.37 88.45
C SER A 338 54.01 50.37 89.26
N LYS A 339 54.34 49.20 88.70
CA LYS A 339 55.25 48.22 89.31
C LYS A 339 56.65 48.80 89.56
N THR A 340 57.23 49.51 88.59
CA THR A 340 58.54 50.16 88.76
C THR A 340 58.49 51.28 89.81
N LYS A 341 57.42 52.07 89.84
CA LYS A 341 57.20 53.12 90.84
C LYS A 341 57.05 52.54 92.24
N LEU A 342 56.28 51.46 92.40
CA LEU A 342 56.15 50.75 93.66
C LEU A 342 57.50 50.21 94.15
N GLN A 343 58.31 49.61 93.27
CA GLN A 343 59.66 49.15 93.63
C GLN A 343 60.57 50.30 94.08
N PHE A 344 60.49 51.45 93.42
CA PHE A 344 61.21 52.65 93.84
C PHE A 344 60.77 53.12 95.24
N THR A 345 59.45 53.20 95.49
CA THR A 345 58.91 53.58 96.80
C THR A 345 59.29 52.59 97.90
N ILE A 346 59.26 51.27 97.62
CA ILE A 346 59.71 50.24 98.57
C ILE A 346 61.19 50.44 98.90
N LYS A 347 62.05 50.68 97.91
CA LYS A 347 63.48 50.96 98.16
C LYS A 347 63.68 52.21 99.02
N GLN A 348 62.97 53.29 98.72
CA GLN A 348 63.04 54.52 99.51
C GLN A 348 62.59 54.30 100.96
N GLN A 349 61.49 53.57 101.18
CA GLN A 349 61.03 53.21 102.52
C GLN A 349 62.01 52.30 103.25
N GLU A 350 62.62 51.33 102.55
CA GLU A 350 63.65 50.45 103.11
C GLU A 350 64.87 51.27 103.56
N GLU A 351 65.29 52.26 102.75
CA GLU A 351 66.37 53.20 103.08
C GLU A 351 66.01 54.05 104.32
N GLU A 352 64.78 54.57 104.40
CA GLU A 352 64.28 55.30 105.56
C GLU A 352 64.21 54.42 106.83
N ILE A 353 63.71 53.18 106.71
CA ILE A 353 63.69 52.20 107.81
C ILE A 353 65.12 51.89 108.27
N GLN A 354 66.06 51.70 107.34
CA GLN A 354 67.47 51.48 107.70
C GLN A 354 68.08 52.69 108.40
N MET A 355 67.78 53.92 107.95
CA MET A 355 68.23 55.13 108.67
C MET A 355 67.68 55.15 110.10
N CYS A 356 66.37 54.95 110.26
CA CYS A 356 65.70 54.94 111.56
C CYS A 356 66.25 53.82 112.47
N ALA A 357 66.55 52.64 111.90
CA ALA A 357 67.19 51.54 112.62
C ALA A 357 68.63 51.88 113.07
N ARG A 358 69.42 52.57 112.23
CA ARG A 358 70.76 53.05 112.59
C ARG A 358 70.69 54.11 113.69
N GLU A 359 69.73 55.03 113.62
CA GLU A 359 69.47 56.03 114.67
C GLU A 359 69.08 55.37 116.00
N LEU A 360 68.19 54.38 115.97
CA LEU A 360 67.81 53.58 117.14
C LEU A 360 68.99 52.82 117.73
N LEU A 361 69.82 52.18 116.90
CA LEU A 361 71.05 51.51 117.36
C LEU A 361 72.02 52.49 118.01
N SER A 362 72.21 53.67 117.43
CA SER A 362 73.03 54.74 118.03
C SER A 362 72.46 55.21 119.38
N LEU A 363 71.14 55.30 119.51
CA LEU A 363 70.48 55.65 120.76
C LEU A 363 70.67 54.55 121.81
N VAL A 364 70.47 53.28 121.42
CA VAL A 364 70.69 52.11 122.30
C VAL A 364 72.13 52.07 122.79
N ASP A 365 73.12 52.28 121.90
CA ASP A 365 74.54 52.35 122.29
C ASP A 365 74.81 53.49 123.28
N SER A 366 74.16 54.65 123.11
CA SER A 366 74.30 55.77 124.04
C SER A 366 73.69 55.48 125.42
N VAL A 367 72.54 54.79 125.46
CA VAL A 367 71.87 54.36 126.69
C VAL A 367 72.67 53.27 127.40
N SER A 368 73.24 52.31 126.67
CA SER A 368 74.14 51.29 127.23
C SER A 368 75.38 51.93 127.86
N LYS A 369 76.01 52.91 127.20
CA LYS A 369 77.16 53.64 127.77
C LYS A 369 76.79 54.43 129.03
N TYR A 370 75.60 55.04 129.05
CA TYR A 370 75.11 55.74 130.25
C TYR A 370 74.83 54.76 131.40
N LYS A 371 74.25 53.59 131.10
CA LYS A 371 74.01 52.54 132.09
C LYS A 371 75.32 52.02 132.70
N GLU A 372 76.30 51.66 131.87
CA GLU A 372 77.60 51.16 132.36
C GLU A 372 78.34 52.22 133.19
N HIS A 373 78.25 53.50 132.81
CA HIS A 373 78.83 54.60 133.59
C HIS A 373 78.18 54.70 134.98
N MET A 374 76.86 54.57 135.07
CA MET A 374 76.13 54.69 136.34
C MET A 374 76.36 53.49 137.26
N GLU A 375 76.40 52.27 136.71
CA GLU A 375 76.72 51.06 137.48
C GLU A 375 78.14 51.12 138.08
N SER A 376 79.10 51.76 137.41
CA SER A 376 80.47 51.92 137.93
C SER A 376 80.62 52.94 139.08
N ILE A 377 79.71 53.91 139.24
CA ILE A 377 79.82 54.94 140.30
C ILE A 377 79.25 54.43 141.63
N ILE A 378 78.27 53.54 141.59
CA ILE A 378 77.53 53.10 142.78
C ILE A 378 78.39 52.21 143.70
N SER A 379 79.49 51.62 143.20
CA SER A 379 80.23 50.61 143.96
C SER A 379 81.24 51.11 145.01
N ASP A 380 81.57 52.41 145.17
CA ASP A 380 82.83 52.76 145.86
C ASP A 380 82.87 53.82 146.99
N THR A 381 81.75 54.32 147.56
CA THR A 381 81.85 55.15 148.80
C THR A 381 80.62 55.11 149.72
N ALA A 382 80.85 54.98 151.04
CA ALA A 382 79.88 54.78 152.12
C ALA A 382 79.21 56.07 152.67
N LEU A 383 77.89 56.04 152.87
CA LEU A 383 77.02 56.84 153.77
C LEU A 383 75.60 56.21 153.71
N SER A 384 75.18 55.36 154.65
CA SER A 384 74.70 55.66 156.02
C SER A 384 73.31 56.34 156.03
N GLU A 385 72.29 55.52 156.32
CA GLU A 385 71.30 55.74 157.38
C GLU A 385 70.84 57.20 157.64
N THR A 386 70.22 57.84 156.66
CA THR A 386 69.31 59.00 156.86
C THR A 386 68.26 59.10 155.74
N VAL A 387 67.47 58.04 155.47
CA VAL A 387 66.19 58.17 154.74
C VAL A 387 65.13 57.23 155.35
N GLU A 388 65.18 57.13 156.68
CA GLU A 388 63.98 56.91 157.47
C GLU A 388 63.18 58.22 157.42
N ALA A 389 61.86 58.13 157.22
CA ALA A 389 60.88 59.13 157.64
C ALA A 389 60.64 60.43 156.84
N VAL A 390 60.84 60.47 155.50
CA VAL A 390 60.37 61.62 154.66
C VAL A 390 59.41 61.25 153.51
N ALA A 391 59.25 59.98 153.14
CA ALA A 391 58.29 59.60 152.09
C ALA A 391 56.82 59.54 152.55
N SER A 392 56.53 59.77 153.84
CA SER A 392 55.23 59.46 154.46
C SER A 392 54.39 60.63 154.95
N ALA A 393 54.65 61.89 154.55
CA ALA A 393 53.64 62.97 154.46
C ALA A 393 54.30 64.35 154.41
N PHE A 394 54.45 64.94 153.21
CA PHE A 394 54.40 66.38 153.01
C PHE A 394 54.02 66.67 151.55
N GLU A 395 52.76 67.11 151.38
CA GLU A 395 52.28 68.14 150.41
C GLU A 395 52.39 67.86 148.90
N GLY A 396 51.42 68.12 148.02
CA GLY A 396 50.31 69.07 148.07
C GLY A 396 50.48 70.18 147.01
N SER A 397 49.88 69.99 145.81
CA SER A 397 49.55 70.97 144.73
C SER A 397 50.46 71.14 143.48
N LEU A 398 50.08 70.44 142.38
CA LEU A 398 49.91 70.78 140.91
C LEU A 398 50.75 71.87 140.18
N PRO A 399 50.86 71.91 138.80
CA PRO A 399 50.24 71.10 137.70
C PRO A 399 51.13 70.73 136.46
N ALA A 400 50.48 70.16 135.40
CA ALA A 400 50.85 69.97 133.96
C ALA A 400 51.75 68.76 133.59
N GLY A 401 51.61 68.01 132.48
CA GLY A 401 50.76 68.01 131.27
C GLY A 401 51.43 67.15 130.16
N LEU A 402 50.66 66.69 129.13
CA LEU A 402 51.01 65.91 127.89
C LEU A 402 50.91 64.36 128.03
N GLY A 403 50.16 63.58 127.23
CA GLY A 403 49.64 63.73 125.84
C GLY A 403 50.61 63.05 124.84
N THR A 404 50.25 62.28 123.79
CA THR A 404 48.99 62.00 123.05
C THR A 404 49.29 61.06 121.85
N SER A 405 48.23 60.43 121.30
CA SER A 405 47.97 60.07 119.87
C SER A 405 48.82 59.00 119.13
N GLY A 406 48.28 58.20 118.21
CA GLY A 406 46.94 58.08 117.63
C GLY A 406 46.96 57.13 116.41
N ALA A 407 45.85 56.42 116.14
CA ALA A 407 45.62 55.67 114.90
C ALA A 407 44.17 55.84 114.44
N ILE A 408 44.02 55.97 113.13
CA ILE A 408 43.02 56.72 112.37
C ILE A 408 41.75 55.90 112.03
N GLN A 409 40.62 56.60 112.01
CA GLN A 409 39.32 56.23 111.41
C GLN A 409 39.28 56.50 109.89
N SER A 410 38.53 55.68 109.16
CA SER A 410 37.59 56.09 108.09
C SER A 410 36.73 54.87 107.72
N HIS A 411 35.49 54.75 108.23
CA HIS A 411 34.21 55.19 107.64
C HIS A 411 33.89 54.57 106.26
N GLU A 412 32.89 53.67 106.24
CA GLU A 412 31.58 53.82 105.55
C GLU A 412 31.66 53.45 104.05
N GLN A 413 30.73 52.75 103.40
CA GLN A 413 29.33 52.42 103.70
C GLN A 413 28.94 51.12 102.95
N ASP A 414 27.81 50.61 103.38
CA ASP A 414 27.22 49.29 103.19
C ASP A 414 26.37 49.21 101.87
N PRO A 415 25.38 48.33 101.68
CA PRO A 415 25.41 47.21 100.73
C PRO A 415 24.25 47.24 99.70
N ASN A 416 24.14 46.27 98.78
CA ASN A 416 22.87 45.56 98.58
C ASN A 416 22.97 44.34 97.63
N MET A 417 22.64 43.18 98.16
CA MET A 417 22.01 42.06 97.45
C MET A 417 20.51 42.13 97.72
N GLN A 418 19.68 42.01 96.69
CA GLN A 418 18.30 41.50 96.71
C GLN A 418 17.78 41.59 95.26
N ALA A 419 16.90 40.75 94.73
CA ALA A 419 16.36 39.43 95.02
C ALA A 419 15.40 39.15 93.85
N ARG A 420 15.32 37.89 93.42
CA ARG A 420 14.11 37.12 93.10
C ARG A 420 12.86 37.83 92.53
N SER A 421 12.32 37.26 91.44
CA SER A 421 10.89 36.87 91.20
C SER A 421 10.55 37.01 89.70
N THR A 422 10.44 35.89 88.97
CA THR A 422 9.22 35.13 88.58
C THR A 422 8.41 35.72 87.41
N ASP A 423 8.08 34.80 86.50
CA ASP A 423 6.98 34.76 85.54
C ASP A 423 6.95 35.77 84.39
N THR A 424 6.91 35.28 83.15
CA THR A 424 5.67 34.88 82.44
C THR A 424 5.99 34.72 80.94
N GLN A 425 5.58 33.60 80.35
CA GLN A 425 5.35 33.40 78.91
C GLN A 425 4.21 34.34 78.39
N PRO A 426 3.76 34.36 77.11
CA PRO A 426 4.16 33.58 75.92
C PRO A 426 4.24 34.37 74.58
N SER A 427 4.45 33.60 73.50
CA SER A 427 3.94 33.79 72.13
C SER A 427 4.76 34.63 71.13
N LYS A 428 5.44 33.92 70.22
CA LYS A 428 5.05 33.86 68.81
C LYS A 428 5.32 32.48 68.24
#